data_AF-A0AAV1HLV8-F1
#
_entry.id   AF-A0AAV1HLV8-F1
#
_cell.length_a   1.000
_cell.length_b   1.000
_cell.length_c   1.000
_cell.angle_alpha   90.00
_cell.angle_beta   90.00
_cell.angle_gamma   90.00
#
_symmetry.space_group_name_H-M   'P 1'
#
loop_
_entity.id
_entity.type
_entity.pdbx_description
1 polymer ?
#
loop_
_entity_poly.entity_id
_entity_poly.type
_entity_poly.pdbx_seq_one_letter_code
_entity_poly.pdbx_strand_id
1 'polypeptide(L)'
;MKMKEDSEGKRANLLQGFIKSKEDSEEKKANLLLGFIKSKEDSEEKRANLLQGFIKSEEDSERKRANLLQMIIQTKDDLVQENENLLQELNKTEEDSERKQSEILQVFKKTEEDSKREVAKFLQEFQKTEEDSKRDEANLLQELNKTEEDSKRKKSEILRVLKKTEEDSKREKANLLQELKKNEKDSERKKSEIYQELKKTEEGSKQEEAKIFQEVKKTEEDSKHEKANLLQELKKSEEDSNRDEAKFLQEFQKTEEDLKREEAKLLQELKKTEETSKQEEAKLLQELKKTEEDSERKKSEILKEFNKLRKVQNEKRQIYFRS
;
A
#
# COMPACT_ATOMS: atom_id res chain seq x y z
N MET A 1 -26.03 47.69 24.30
CA MET A 1 -26.94 48.75 23.79
C MET A 1 -27.95 49.20 24.84
N LYS A 2 -28.94 48.40 25.26
CA LYS A 2 -29.94 48.84 26.26
C LYS A 2 -29.36 49.40 27.58
N MET A 3 -28.35 48.76 28.17
CA MET A 3 -27.81 49.24 29.47
C MET A 3 -26.95 50.51 29.37
N LYS A 4 -26.17 50.69 28.29
CA LYS A 4 -25.39 51.94 28.05
C LYS A 4 -26.32 53.11 27.74
N GLU A 5 -27.32 52.93 26.87
CA GLU A 5 -28.35 53.94 26.58
C GLU A 5 -29.14 54.32 27.85
N ASP A 6 -29.46 53.34 28.70
CA ASP A 6 -30.13 53.60 29.98
C ASP A 6 -29.24 54.38 30.97
N SER A 7 -27.93 54.13 30.98
CA SER A 7 -26.98 54.79 31.89
C SER A 7 -26.57 56.21 31.44
N GLU A 8 -26.35 56.43 30.14
CA GLU A 8 -26.12 57.76 29.56
C GLU A 8 -27.38 58.61 29.64
N GLY A 9 -28.55 58.01 29.40
CA GLY A 9 -29.85 58.64 29.64
C GLY A 9 -30.04 59.04 31.10
N LYS A 10 -29.69 58.16 32.06
CA LYS A 10 -29.70 58.50 33.50
C LYS A 10 -28.74 59.64 33.84
N ARG A 11 -27.51 59.63 33.32
CA ARG A 11 -26.53 60.70 33.54
C ARG A 11 -26.98 62.03 32.94
N ALA A 12 -27.53 62.02 31.72
CA ALA A 12 -28.09 63.20 31.07
C ALA A 12 -29.27 63.76 31.88
N ASN A 13 -30.16 62.90 32.37
CA ASN A 13 -31.27 63.29 33.24
C ASN A 13 -30.80 63.87 34.58
N LEU A 14 -29.75 63.31 35.20
CA LEU A 14 -29.16 63.83 36.44
C LEU A 14 -28.45 65.19 36.23
N LEU A 15 -27.73 65.36 35.12
CA LEU A 15 -27.12 66.64 34.75
C LEU A 15 -28.18 67.71 34.48
N GLN A 16 -29.24 67.36 33.76
CA GLN A 16 -30.37 68.26 33.52
C GLN A 16 -31.06 68.63 34.85
N GLY A 17 -31.24 67.66 35.76
CA GLY A 17 -31.76 67.91 37.11
C GLY A 17 -30.86 68.82 37.95
N PHE A 18 -29.54 68.69 37.82
CA PHE A 18 -28.57 69.58 38.48
C PHE A 18 -28.65 71.02 37.95
N ILE A 19 -28.73 71.20 36.63
CA ILE A 19 -28.89 72.51 35.98
C ILE A 19 -30.22 73.16 36.41
N LYS A 20 -31.32 72.41 36.35
CA LYS A 20 -32.65 72.92 36.75
C LYS A 20 -32.72 73.30 38.23
N SER A 21 -32.15 72.47 39.11
CA SER A 21 -32.03 72.78 40.55
C SER A 21 -31.21 74.05 40.80
N LYS A 22 -30.24 74.36 39.92
CA LYS A 22 -29.48 75.59 40.00
C LYS A 22 -30.33 76.81 39.64
N GLU A 23 -31.04 76.75 38.52
CA GLU A 23 -31.94 77.81 38.04
C GLU A 23 -33.07 78.11 39.03
N ASP A 24 -33.79 77.06 39.49
CA ASP A 24 -34.91 77.19 40.44
C ASP A 24 -34.49 77.83 41.78
N SER A 25 -33.24 77.61 42.18
CA SER A 25 -32.66 78.16 43.41
C SER A 25 -32.27 79.62 43.27
N GLU A 26 -31.66 79.98 42.13
CA GLU A 26 -31.31 81.38 41.82
C GLU A 26 -32.57 82.26 41.72
N GLU A 27 -33.65 81.73 41.16
CA GLU A 27 -34.95 82.41 41.09
C GLU A 27 -35.56 82.64 42.49
N LYS A 28 -35.54 81.61 43.37
CA LYS A 28 -36.04 81.75 44.75
C LYS A 28 -35.25 82.76 45.57
N LYS A 29 -33.93 82.77 45.42
CA LYS A 29 -33.03 83.75 46.06
C LYS A 29 -33.31 85.17 45.61
N ALA A 30 -33.47 85.38 44.30
CA ALA A 30 -33.81 86.69 43.74
C ALA A 30 -35.12 87.24 44.32
N ASN A 31 -36.14 86.38 44.47
CA ASN A 31 -37.42 86.75 45.05
C ASN A 31 -37.34 87.10 46.55
N LEU A 32 -36.55 86.35 47.34
CA LEU A 32 -36.34 86.63 48.77
C LEU A 32 -35.54 87.92 49.01
N LEU A 33 -34.50 88.17 48.21
CA LEU A 33 -33.73 89.42 48.23
C LEU A 33 -34.59 90.62 47.83
N LEU A 34 -35.40 90.49 46.79
CA LEU A 34 -36.32 91.53 46.35
C LEU A 34 -37.36 91.84 47.45
N GLY A 35 -37.86 90.82 48.16
CA GLY A 35 -38.74 90.98 49.32
C GLY A 35 -38.06 91.69 50.49
N PHE A 36 -36.79 91.38 50.75
CA PHE A 36 -35.98 92.01 51.78
C PHE A 36 -35.78 93.52 51.50
N ILE A 37 -35.37 93.86 50.27
CA ILE A 37 -35.17 95.25 49.81
C ILE A 37 -36.48 96.06 49.89
N LYS A 38 -37.63 95.45 49.59
CA LYS A 38 -38.95 96.10 49.61
C LYS A 38 -39.55 96.27 51.02
N SER A 39 -39.00 95.64 52.05
CA SER A 39 -39.50 95.76 53.42
C SER A 39 -39.04 97.08 54.07
N LYS A 40 -39.97 97.93 54.52
CA LYS A 40 -39.68 99.21 55.22
C LYS A 40 -39.11 98.96 56.63
N GLU A 41 -38.30 99.91 57.13
CA GLU A 41 -37.42 99.85 58.32
C GLU A 41 -38.04 99.41 59.66
N ASP A 42 -39.36 99.37 59.83
CA ASP A 42 -39.99 99.25 61.17
C ASP A 42 -40.36 97.83 61.61
N SER A 43 -39.81 96.78 60.98
CA SER A 43 -39.94 95.41 61.51
C SER A 43 -38.69 94.61 61.21
N GLU A 44 -37.70 94.79 62.10
CA GLU A 44 -36.48 93.97 62.14
C GLU A 44 -36.80 92.48 62.06
N GLU A 45 -37.90 92.05 62.65
CA GLU A 45 -38.41 90.68 62.62
C GLU A 45 -38.72 90.17 61.21
N LYS A 46 -39.37 90.98 60.35
CA LYS A 46 -39.64 90.61 58.95
C LYS A 46 -38.36 90.51 58.12
N ARG A 47 -37.42 91.43 58.34
CA ARG A 47 -36.10 91.43 57.69
C ARG A 47 -35.27 90.21 58.13
N ALA A 48 -35.27 89.89 59.43
CA ALA A 48 -34.59 88.72 59.99
C ALA A 48 -35.17 87.40 59.44
N ASN A 49 -36.50 87.29 59.35
CA ASN A 49 -37.17 86.11 58.79
C ASN A 49 -36.87 85.91 57.28
N LEU A 50 -36.79 86.99 56.49
CA LEU A 50 -36.43 86.92 55.07
C LEU A 50 -34.96 86.54 54.86
N LEU A 51 -34.03 87.06 55.68
CA LEU A 51 -32.62 86.66 55.66
C LEU A 51 -32.46 85.20 56.09
N GLN A 52 -33.15 84.77 57.13
CA GLN A 52 -33.13 83.38 57.57
C GLN A 52 -33.71 82.45 56.49
N GLY A 53 -34.76 82.87 55.79
CA GLY A 53 -35.32 82.16 54.64
C GLY A 53 -34.36 82.08 53.46
N PHE A 54 -33.61 83.16 53.19
CA PHE A 54 -32.56 83.18 52.17
C PHE A 54 -31.43 82.20 52.51
N ILE A 55 -30.93 82.23 53.74
CA ILE A 55 -29.86 81.32 54.23
C ILE A 55 -30.32 79.87 54.15
N LYS A 56 -31.53 79.54 54.65
CA LYS A 56 -32.08 78.19 54.56
C LYS A 56 -32.28 77.72 53.11
N SER A 57 -32.73 78.61 52.23
CA SER A 57 -32.90 78.29 50.80
C SER A 57 -31.56 78.06 50.07
N GLU A 58 -30.50 78.77 50.48
CA GLU A 58 -29.13 78.55 50.00
C GLU A 58 -28.64 77.18 50.45
N GLU A 59 -28.68 76.90 51.76
CA GLU A 59 -28.25 75.63 52.35
C GLU A 59 -29.00 74.43 51.75
N ASP A 60 -30.32 74.52 51.56
CA ASP A 60 -31.11 73.46 50.96
C ASP A 60 -30.79 73.24 49.47
N SER A 61 -30.45 74.31 48.74
CA SER A 61 -30.04 74.20 47.34
C SER A 61 -28.65 73.60 47.21
N GLU A 62 -27.71 74.04 48.04
CA GLU A 62 -26.35 73.48 48.10
C GLU A 62 -26.39 72.00 48.47
N ARG A 63 -27.21 71.60 49.45
CA ARG A 63 -27.45 70.19 49.79
C ARG A 63 -28.00 69.39 48.62
N LYS A 64 -29.01 69.90 47.90
CA LYS A 64 -29.57 69.23 46.71
C LYS A 64 -28.54 69.11 45.58
N ARG A 65 -27.74 70.16 45.35
CA ARG A 65 -26.66 70.16 44.36
C ARG A 65 -25.55 69.19 44.74
N ALA A 66 -25.13 69.16 46.00
CA ALA A 66 -24.14 68.22 46.52
C ALA A 66 -24.60 66.77 46.35
N ASN A 67 -25.86 66.46 46.68
CA ASN A 67 -26.43 65.12 46.48
C ASN A 67 -26.47 64.72 45.00
N LEU A 68 -26.88 65.63 44.11
CA LEU A 68 -26.90 65.37 42.66
C LEU A 68 -25.48 65.18 42.09
N LEU A 69 -24.50 65.98 42.54
CA LEU A 69 -23.09 65.80 42.16
C LEU A 69 -22.56 64.46 42.64
N GLN A 70 -22.87 64.07 43.88
CA GLN A 70 -22.48 62.77 44.42
C GLN A 70 -23.08 61.62 43.59
N MET A 71 -24.35 61.70 43.20
CA MET A 71 -24.98 60.72 42.31
C MET A 71 -24.35 60.68 40.91
N ILE A 72 -23.96 61.84 40.35
CA ILE A 72 -23.28 61.91 39.04
C ILE A 72 -21.90 61.27 39.11
N ILE A 73 -21.14 61.54 40.18
CA ILE A 73 -19.83 60.94 40.43
C ILE A 73 -19.96 59.42 40.59
N GLN A 74 -20.91 58.97 41.42
CA GLN A 74 -21.16 57.55 41.65
C GLN A 74 -21.54 56.82 40.36
N THR A 75 -22.47 57.39 39.58
CA THR A 75 -22.84 56.84 38.26
C THR A 75 -21.63 56.75 37.31
N LYS A 76 -20.70 57.70 37.38
CA LYS A 76 -19.49 57.67 36.55
C LYS A 76 -18.53 56.58 37.00
N ASP A 77 -18.32 56.43 38.30
CA ASP A 77 -17.42 55.40 38.85
C ASP A 77 -17.96 54.00 38.57
N ASP A 78 -19.28 53.80 38.70
CA ASP A 78 -19.97 52.56 38.32
C ASP A 78 -19.74 52.22 36.83
N LEU A 79 -19.83 53.22 35.94
CA LEU A 79 -19.56 53.04 34.52
C LEU A 79 -18.09 52.73 34.21
N VAL A 80 -17.15 53.32 34.95
CA VAL A 80 -15.72 53.02 34.81
C VAL A 80 -15.47 51.56 35.22
N GLN A 81 -16.01 51.15 36.36
CA GLN A 81 -15.87 49.78 36.86
C GLN A 81 -16.53 48.75 35.93
N GLU A 82 -17.70 49.06 35.38
CA GLU A 82 -18.37 48.20 34.38
C GLU A 82 -17.51 48.05 33.11
N ASN A 83 -16.93 49.14 32.60
CA ASN A 83 -16.04 49.08 31.44
C ASN A 83 -14.74 48.29 31.73
N GLU A 84 -14.17 48.42 32.92
CA GLU A 84 -13.00 47.64 33.33
C GLU A 84 -13.32 46.13 33.41
N ASN A 85 -14.46 45.76 33.99
CA ASN A 85 -14.93 44.37 34.04
C ASN A 85 -15.15 43.81 32.65
N LEU A 86 -15.82 44.56 31.77
CA LEU A 86 -16.05 44.17 30.39
C LEU A 86 -14.72 43.96 29.66
N LEU A 87 -13.71 44.82 29.85
CA LEU A 87 -12.39 44.68 29.21
C LEU A 87 -11.67 43.40 29.66
N GLN A 88 -11.75 43.07 30.95
CA GLN A 88 -11.19 41.83 31.48
C GLN A 88 -11.87 40.59 30.90
N GLU A 89 -13.20 40.59 30.78
CA GLU A 89 -13.94 39.50 30.15
C GLU A 89 -13.57 39.32 28.67
N LEU A 90 -13.35 40.42 27.94
CA LEU A 90 -12.92 40.38 26.54
C LEU A 90 -11.54 39.74 26.40
N ASN A 91 -10.56 40.18 27.20
CA ASN A 91 -9.21 39.62 27.17
C ASN A 91 -9.19 38.11 27.49
N LYS A 92 -9.93 37.69 28.53
CA LYS A 92 -10.07 36.25 28.86
C LYS A 92 -10.66 35.45 27.71
N THR A 93 -11.70 35.97 27.08
CA THR A 93 -12.37 35.32 25.95
C THR A 93 -11.45 35.22 24.72
N GLU A 94 -10.61 36.22 24.51
CA GLU A 94 -9.62 36.26 23.43
C GLU A 94 -8.51 35.25 23.63
N GLU A 95 -7.90 35.22 24.82
CA GLU A 95 -6.92 34.20 25.19
C GLU A 95 -7.47 32.78 25.04
N ASP A 96 -8.69 32.53 25.50
CA ASP A 96 -9.35 31.22 25.36
C ASP A 96 -9.59 30.83 23.90
N SER A 97 -9.91 31.81 23.04
CA SER A 97 -10.09 31.59 21.59
C SER A 97 -8.75 31.28 20.90
N GLU A 98 -7.70 32.03 21.24
CA GLU A 98 -6.35 31.81 20.72
C GLU A 98 -5.79 30.45 21.15
N ARG A 99 -6.01 30.05 22.41
CA ARG A 99 -5.68 28.71 22.91
C ARG A 99 -6.38 27.62 22.10
N LYS A 100 -7.69 27.72 21.91
CA LYS A 100 -8.47 26.75 21.09
C LYS A 100 -8.01 26.70 19.64
N GLN A 101 -7.68 27.84 19.03
CA GLN A 101 -7.14 27.87 17.67
C GLN A 101 -5.76 27.19 17.59
N SER A 102 -4.89 27.43 18.58
CA SER A 102 -3.58 26.78 18.67
C SER A 102 -3.70 25.26 18.82
N GLU A 103 -4.60 24.79 19.69
CA GLU A 103 -4.90 23.37 19.87
C GLU A 103 -5.37 22.70 18.57
N ILE A 104 -6.31 23.33 17.85
CA ILE A 104 -6.80 22.83 16.57
C ILE A 104 -5.69 22.77 15.52
N LEU A 105 -4.81 23.77 15.46
CA LEU A 105 -3.65 23.76 14.56
C LEU A 105 -2.66 22.63 14.90
N GLN A 106 -2.44 22.34 16.18
CA GLN A 106 -1.62 21.21 16.59
C GLN A 106 -2.25 19.87 16.17
N VAL A 107 -3.56 19.71 16.40
CA VAL A 107 -4.30 18.52 15.96
C VAL A 107 -4.25 18.37 14.45
N PHE A 108 -4.38 19.46 13.69
CA PHE A 108 -4.25 19.45 12.22
C PHE A 108 -2.87 18.93 11.78
N LYS A 109 -1.78 19.50 12.32
CA LYS A 109 -0.40 19.09 11.99
C LYS A 109 -0.17 17.62 12.34
N LYS A 110 -0.60 17.20 13.52
CA LYS A 110 -0.48 15.80 13.95
C LYS A 110 -1.24 14.86 13.02
N THR A 111 -2.46 15.22 12.64
CA THR A 111 -3.27 14.44 11.68
C THR A 111 -2.56 14.34 10.32
N GLU A 112 -1.95 15.41 9.85
CA GLU A 112 -1.17 15.39 8.61
C GLU A 112 0.07 14.49 8.70
N GLU A 113 0.83 14.57 9.80
CA GLU A 113 1.99 13.71 10.03
C GLU A 113 1.61 12.23 10.15
N ASP A 114 0.56 11.92 10.89
CA ASP A 114 0.07 10.55 11.06
C ASP A 114 -0.37 9.96 9.72
N SER A 115 -1.10 10.72 8.89
CA SER A 115 -1.46 10.28 7.53
C SER A 115 -0.26 10.11 6.61
N LYS A 116 0.74 11.01 6.66
CA LYS A 116 1.99 10.82 5.89
C LYS A 116 2.70 9.54 6.30
N ARG A 117 2.72 9.21 7.59
CA ARG A 117 3.33 7.97 8.10
C ARG A 117 2.57 6.74 7.63
N GLU A 118 1.24 6.76 7.65
CA GLU A 118 0.42 5.65 7.15
C GLU A 118 0.60 5.43 5.65
N VAL A 119 0.53 6.50 4.85
CA VAL A 119 0.78 6.43 3.40
C VAL A 119 2.19 5.89 3.11
N ALA A 120 3.21 6.35 3.86
CA ALA A 120 4.58 5.85 3.70
C ALA A 120 4.70 4.34 4.00
N LYS A 121 3.98 3.83 5.01
CA LYS A 121 3.95 2.39 5.32
C LYS A 121 3.32 1.59 4.18
N PHE A 122 2.19 2.04 3.64
CA PHE A 122 1.55 1.36 2.51
C PHE A 122 2.44 1.36 1.26
N LEU A 123 3.11 2.48 0.96
CA LEU A 123 4.06 2.54 -0.16
C LEU A 123 5.25 1.60 0.03
N GLN A 124 5.77 1.48 1.25
CA GLN A 124 6.85 0.56 1.56
C GLN A 124 6.39 -0.90 1.41
N GLU A 125 5.21 -1.23 1.91
CA GLU A 125 4.62 -2.57 1.79
C GLU A 125 4.37 -2.92 0.31
N PHE A 126 3.84 -1.98 -0.47
CA PHE A 126 3.68 -2.10 -1.92
C PHE A 126 5.00 -2.43 -2.63
N GLN A 127 6.06 -1.66 -2.37
CA GLN A 127 7.37 -1.89 -2.97
C GLN A 127 7.91 -3.28 -2.61
N LYS A 128 7.76 -3.68 -1.35
CA LYS A 128 8.22 -4.99 -0.89
C LYS A 128 7.45 -6.13 -1.58
N THR A 129 6.12 -6.02 -1.68
CA THR A 129 5.30 -7.02 -2.39
C THR A 129 5.67 -7.09 -3.87
N GLU A 130 5.94 -5.95 -4.51
CA GLU A 130 6.39 -5.92 -5.91
C GLU A 130 7.78 -6.57 -6.10
N GLU A 131 8.71 -6.32 -5.17
CA GLU A 131 10.04 -6.95 -5.17
C GLU A 131 9.98 -8.46 -4.94
N ASP A 132 9.19 -8.91 -3.96
CA ASP A 132 8.99 -10.32 -3.64
C ASP A 132 8.35 -11.05 -4.84
N SER A 133 7.33 -10.46 -5.47
CA SER A 133 6.69 -11.00 -6.68
C SER A 133 7.65 -11.13 -7.86
N LYS A 134 8.42 -10.08 -8.17
CA LYS A 134 9.44 -10.13 -9.24
C LYS A 134 10.49 -11.20 -8.97
N ARG A 135 10.87 -11.38 -7.71
CA ARG A 135 11.82 -12.41 -7.30
C ARG A 135 11.26 -13.80 -7.54
N ASP A 136 10.01 -14.04 -7.18
CA ASP A 136 9.35 -15.32 -7.39
C ASP A 136 9.17 -15.63 -8.88
N GLU A 137 8.76 -14.65 -9.69
CA GLU A 137 8.70 -14.78 -11.15
C GLU A 137 10.08 -15.12 -11.75
N ALA A 138 11.14 -14.41 -11.33
CA ALA A 138 12.50 -14.66 -11.79
C ALA A 138 12.99 -16.08 -11.42
N ASN A 139 12.67 -16.57 -10.22
CA ASN A 139 13.02 -17.92 -9.79
C ASN A 139 12.31 -18.98 -10.65
N LEU A 140 11.01 -18.82 -10.90
CA LEU A 140 10.22 -19.74 -11.73
C LEU A 140 10.72 -19.76 -13.18
N LEU A 141 11.04 -18.60 -13.76
CA LEU A 141 11.66 -18.52 -15.09
C LEU A 141 13.03 -19.20 -15.14
N GLN A 142 13.82 -19.07 -14.08
CA GLN A 142 15.10 -19.75 -13.98
C GLN A 142 14.93 -21.27 -13.91
N GLU A 143 13.97 -21.77 -13.14
CA GLU A 143 13.64 -23.20 -13.09
C GLU A 143 13.17 -23.71 -14.44
N LEU A 144 12.30 -22.98 -15.12
CA LEU A 144 11.82 -23.34 -16.45
C LEU A 144 12.97 -23.48 -17.46
N ASN A 145 13.90 -22.53 -17.47
CA ASN A 145 15.10 -22.61 -18.31
C ASN A 145 15.98 -23.82 -17.96
N LYS A 146 16.16 -24.13 -16.67
CA LYS A 146 16.92 -25.32 -16.23
C LYS A 146 16.24 -26.60 -16.70
N THR A 147 14.91 -26.72 -16.55
CA THR A 147 14.14 -27.87 -17.03
C THR A 147 14.24 -28.02 -18.55
N GLU A 148 14.23 -26.92 -19.32
CA GLU A 148 14.43 -26.94 -20.77
C GLU A 148 15.85 -27.38 -21.15
N GLU A 149 16.88 -26.90 -20.45
CA GLU A 149 18.26 -27.35 -20.67
C GLU A 149 18.44 -28.84 -20.35
N ASP A 150 17.92 -29.29 -19.21
CA ASP A 150 17.97 -30.70 -18.80
C ASP A 150 17.20 -31.59 -19.78
N SER A 151 16.08 -31.11 -20.32
CA SER A 151 15.35 -31.75 -21.41
C SER A 151 16.22 -31.96 -22.65
N LYS A 152 16.87 -30.88 -23.13
CA LYS A 152 17.77 -30.94 -24.29
C LYS A 152 18.93 -31.91 -24.04
N ARG A 153 19.51 -31.89 -22.85
CA ARG A 153 20.61 -32.79 -22.45
C ARG A 153 20.16 -34.26 -22.48
N LYS A 154 19.07 -34.62 -21.80
CA LYS A 154 18.53 -35.99 -21.78
C LYS A 154 18.19 -36.49 -23.18
N LYS A 155 17.52 -35.66 -23.99
CA LYS A 155 17.22 -35.98 -25.40
C LYS A 155 18.49 -36.26 -26.21
N SER A 156 19.52 -35.43 -26.05
CA SER A 156 20.79 -35.63 -26.75
C SER A 156 21.52 -36.91 -26.32
N GLU A 157 21.43 -37.28 -25.05
CA GLU A 157 22.05 -38.48 -24.50
C GLU A 157 21.37 -39.75 -25.01
N ILE A 158 20.03 -39.81 -24.97
CA ILE A 158 19.27 -40.94 -25.51
C ILE A 158 19.57 -41.14 -27.00
N LEU A 159 19.57 -40.05 -27.79
CA LEU A 159 19.91 -40.12 -29.22
C LEU A 159 21.33 -40.62 -29.47
N ARG A 160 22.29 -40.23 -28.61
CA ARG A 160 23.67 -40.69 -28.72
C ARG A 160 23.78 -42.19 -28.43
N VAL A 161 23.10 -42.68 -27.39
CA VAL A 161 23.09 -44.10 -27.04
C VAL A 161 22.43 -44.90 -28.16
N LEU A 162 21.28 -44.46 -28.67
CA LEU A 162 20.58 -45.13 -29.77
C LEU A 162 21.46 -45.28 -31.02
N LYS A 163 22.16 -44.22 -31.44
CA LYS A 163 23.11 -44.28 -32.56
C LYS A 163 24.24 -45.28 -32.31
N LYS A 164 24.80 -45.30 -31.10
CA LYS A 164 25.88 -46.23 -30.75
C LYS A 164 25.39 -47.69 -30.79
N THR A 165 24.21 -47.96 -30.24
CA THR A 165 23.60 -49.30 -30.26
C THR A 165 23.31 -49.75 -31.70
N GLU A 166 22.81 -48.86 -32.55
CA GLU A 166 22.59 -49.14 -33.97
C GLU A 166 23.91 -49.45 -34.72
N GLU A 167 24.98 -48.70 -34.43
CA GLU A 167 26.31 -48.95 -34.99
C GLU A 167 26.90 -50.30 -34.53
N ASP A 168 26.76 -50.62 -33.24
CA ASP A 168 27.24 -51.87 -32.65
C ASP A 168 26.48 -53.09 -33.23
N SER A 169 25.16 -52.98 -33.38
CA SER A 169 24.32 -54.00 -34.05
C SER A 169 24.71 -54.20 -35.53
N LYS A 170 24.93 -53.11 -36.28
CA LYS A 170 25.42 -53.20 -37.67
C LYS A 170 26.77 -53.89 -37.76
N ARG A 171 27.68 -53.63 -36.81
CA ARG A 171 28.99 -54.29 -36.75
C ARG A 171 28.86 -55.77 -36.45
N GLU A 172 28.02 -56.15 -35.49
CA GLU A 172 27.78 -57.55 -35.15
C GLU A 172 27.20 -58.33 -36.34
N LYS A 173 26.18 -57.78 -37.00
CA LYS A 173 25.60 -58.37 -38.22
C LYS A 173 26.63 -58.53 -39.34
N ALA A 174 27.51 -57.52 -39.53
CA ALA A 174 28.58 -57.59 -40.52
C ALA A 174 29.60 -58.71 -40.21
N ASN A 175 29.98 -58.87 -38.93
CA ASN A 175 30.89 -59.92 -38.49
C ASN A 175 30.29 -61.32 -38.69
N LEU A 176 29.03 -61.54 -38.30
CA LEU A 176 28.33 -62.82 -38.49
C LEU A 176 28.21 -63.19 -39.98
N LEU A 177 27.91 -62.22 -40.85
CA LEU A 177 27.88 -62.44 -42.30
C LEU A 177 29.25 -62.77 -42.88
N GLN A 178 30.32 -62.17 -42.35
CA GLN A 178 31.69 -62.48 -42.76
C GLN A 178 32.09 -63.89 -42.35
N GLU A 179 31.72 -64.32 -41.13
CA GLU A 179 31.98 -65.65 -40.60
C GLU A 179 31.23 -66.72 -41.39
N LEU A 180 29.96 -66.47 -41.74
CA LEU A 180 29.17 -67.31 -42.66
C LEU A 180 29.90 -67.53 -44.00
N LYS A 181 30.38 -66.44 -44.63
CA LYS A 181 31.11 -66.52 -45.91
C LYS A 181 32.43 -67.27 -45.78
N LYS A 182 33.14 -67.10 -44.67
CA LYS A 182 34.41 -67.79 -44.41
C LYS A 182 34.17 -69.29 -44.25
N ASN A 183 33.16 -69.67 -43.47
CA ASN A 183 32.80 -71.06 -43.23
C ASN A 183 32.34 -71.77 -44.51
N GLU A 184 31.52 -71.11 -45.33
CA GLU A 184 31.10 -71.64 -46.64
C GLU A 184 32.31 -71.91 -47.55
N LYS A 185 33.28 -70.98 -47.61
CA LYS A 185 34.53 -71.17 -48.36
C LYS A 185 35.40 -72.30 -47.80
N ASP A 186 35.53 -72.39 -46.48
CA ASP A 186 36.36 -73.41 -45.82
C ASP A 186 35.74 -74.82 -46.01
N SER A 187 34.41 -74.92 -45.96
CA SER A 187 33.66 -76.14 -46.29
C SER A 187 33.83 -76.57 -47.74
N GLU A 188 33.68 -75.64 -48.70
CA GLU A 188 33.92 -75.91 -50.11
C GLU A 188 35.36 -76.37 -50.39
N ARG A 189 36.35 -75.75 -49.72
CA ARG A 189 37.76 -76.15 -49.82
C ARG A 189 37.98 -77.56 -49.30
N LYS A 190 37.52 -77.88 -48.08
CA LYS A 190 37.63 -79.23 -47.51
C LYS A 190 36.97 -80.27 -48.41
N LYS A 191 35.77 -79.97 -48.93
CA LYS A 191 35.06 -80.84 -49.86
C LYS A 191 35.87 -81.06 -51.14
N SER A 192 36.48 -80.01 -51.69
CA SER A 192 37.33 -80.10 -52.88
C SER A 192 38.60 -80.94 -52.64
N GLU A 193 39.25 -80.77 -51.49
CA GLU A 193 40.42 -81.55 -51.08
C GLU A 193 40.09 -83.04 -50.97
N ILE A 194 38.99 -83.39 -50.29
CA ILE A 194 38.51 -84.77 -50.15
C ILE A 194 38.17 -85.38 -51.53
N TYR A 195 37.57 -84.61 -52.45
CA TYR A 195 37.31 -85.09 -53.83
C TYR A 195 38.59 -85.28 -54.66
N GLN A 196 39.61 -84.44 -54.47
CA GLN A 196 40.90 -84.65 -55.12
C GLN A 196 41.60 -85.91 -54.59
N GLU A 197 41.46 -86.19 -53.30
CA GLU A 197 41.97 -87.40 -52.68
C GLU A 197 41.27 -88.65 -53.23
N LEU A 198 39.92 -88.61 -53.35
CA LEU A 198 39.11 -89.65 -54.00
C LEU A 198 39.63 -90.01 -55.40
N LYS A 199 39.93 -88.99 -56.22
CA LYS A 199 40.46 -89.17 -57.59
C LYS A 199 41.86 -89.80 -57.61
N LYS A 200 42.69 -89.57 -56.58
CA LYS A 200 44.03 -90.17 -56.49
C LYS A 200 43.98 -91.63 -56.04
N THR A 201 42.94 -92.03 -55.31
CA THR A 201 42.72 -93.40 -54.83
C THR A 201 42.03 -94.34 -55.84
N GLU A 202 41.88 -93.97 -57.12
CA GLU A 202 41.31 -94.82 -58.19
C GLU A 202 42.06 -96.16 -58.42
N GLU A 203 43.19 -96.41 -57.76
CA GLU A 203 43.91 -97.70 -57.75
C GLU A 203 43.69 -98.55 -56.48
N GLY A 204 42.85 -98.09 -55.52
CA GLY A 204 42.63 -98.70 -54.20
C GLY A 204 41.28 -99.44 -54.00
N SER A 205 41.19 -100.22 -52.91
CA SER A 205 40.05 -101.06 -52.54
C SER A 205 38.74 -100.28 -52.33
N LYS A 206 37.59 -100.87 -52.70
CA LYS A 206 36.22 -100.34 -52.48
C LYS A 206 35.94 -99.87 -51.04
N GLN A 207 36.70 -100.36 -50.05
CA GLN A 207 36.57 -99.94 -48.65
C GLN A 207 37.09 -98.52 -48.37
N GLU A 208 38.09 -98.05 -49.11
CA GLU A 208 38.69 -96.71 -48.94
C GLU A 208 37.79 -95.64 -49.56
N GLU A 209 37.22 -95.92 -50.72
CA GLU A 209 36.23 -95.09 -51.41
C GLU A 209 34.99 -94.82 -50.53
N ALA A 210 34.52 -95.86 -49.83
CA ALA A 210 33.40 -95.74 -48.88
C ALA A 210 33.72 -94.84 -47.67
N LYS A 211 34.96 -94.85 -47.17
CA LYS A 211 35.39 -93.99 -46.05
C LYS A 211 35.46 -92.52 -46.47
N ILE A 212 36.04 -92.24 -47.64
CA ILE A 212 36.13 -90.89 -48.20
C ILE A 212 34.72 -90.31 -48.43
N PHE A 213 33.78 -91.12 -48.92
CA PHE A 213 32.38 -90.69 -49.10
C PHE A 213 31.67 -90.36 -47.77
N GLN A 214 31.98 -91.11 -46.70
CA GLN A 214 31.49 -90.79 -45.35
C GLN A 214 32.08 -89.48 -44.82
N GLU A 215 33.35 -89.21 -45.12
CA GLU A 215 34.04 -87.98 -44.72
C GLU A 215 33.49 -86.74 -45.44
N VAL A 216 33.18 -86.84 -46.74
CA VAL A 216 32.45 -85.79 -47.48
C VAL A 216 31.09 -85.50 -46.83
N LYS A 217 30.31 -86.54 -46.53
CA LYS A 217 29.00 -86.39 -45.88
C LYS A 217 29.10 -85.71 -44.53
N LYS A 218 30.07 -86.13 -43.71
CA LYS A 218 30.30 -85.53 -42.39
C LYS A 218 30.69 -84.06 -42.50
N THR A 219 31.56 -83.71 -43.44
CA THR A 219 31.97 -82.31 -43.71
C THR A 219 30.78 -81.46 -44.16
N GLU A 220 29.89 -81.99 -45.00
CA GLU A 220 28.66 -81.30 -45.40
C GLU A 220 27.68 -81.11 -44.24
N GLU A 221 27.52 -82.12 -43.38
CA GLU A 221 26.65 -82.06 -42.21
C GLU A 221 27.17 -81.04 -41.17
N ASP A 222 28.46 -81.07 -40.85
CA ASP A 222 29.10 -80.13 -39.95
C ASP A 222 28.95 -78.68 -40.47
N SER A 223 29.20 -78.46 -41.77
CA SER A 223 29.04 -77.15 -42.40
C SER A 223 27.59 -76.66 -42.43
N LYS A 224 26.62 -77.56 -42.68
CA LYS A 224 25.18 -77.22 -42.59
C LYS A 224 24.81 -76.82 -41.16
N HIS A 225 25.32 -77.53 -40.15
CA HIS A 225 25.03 -77.24 -38.77
C HIS A 225 25.61 -75.88 -38.34
N GLU A 226 26.85 -75.60 -38.69
CA GLU A 226 27.52 -74.34 -38.35
C GLU A 226 26.89 -73.14 -39.09
N LYS A 227 26.51 -73.31 -40.37
CA LYS A 227 25.73 -72.32 -41.13
C LYS A 227 24.36 -72.05 -40.48
N ALA A 228 23.67 -73.09 -40.01
CA ALA A 228 22.39 -72.95 -39.33
C ALA A 228 22.53 -72.18 -38.00
N ASN A 229 23.58 -72.45 -37.23
CA ASN A 229 23.87 -71.76 -35.97
C ASN A 229 24.15 -70.27 -36.19
N LEU A 230 25.02 -69.92 -37.15
CA LEU A 230 25.33 -68.52 -37.48
C LEU A 230 24.11 -67.75 -38.01
N LEU A 231 23.24 -68.40 -38.80
CA LEU A 231 21.97 -67.80 -39.25
C LEU A 231 21.00 -67.57 -38.08
N GLN A 232 21.01 -68.45 -37.08
CA GLN A 232 20.20 -68.28 -35.88
C GLN A 232 20.73 -67.13 -35.01
N GLU A 233 22.05 -67.01 -34.84
CA GLU A 233 22.69 -65.89 -34.14
C GLU A 233 22.39 -64.56 -34.82
N LEU A 234 22.44 -64.52 -36.17
CA LEU A 234 22.13 -63.31 -36.93
C LEU A 234 20.68 -62.85 -36.74
N LYS A 235 19.72 -63.79 -36.66
CA LYS A 235 18.32 -63.48 -36.33
C LYS A 235 18.17 -62.96 -34.89
N LYS A 236 18.86 -63.58 -33.93
CA LYS A 236 18.82 -63.15 -32.52
C LYS A 236 19.38 -61.73 -32.36
N SER A 237 20.52 -61.43 -32.98
CA SER A 237 21.13 -60.09 -32.96
C SER A 237 20.18 -59.04 -33.55
N GLU A 238 19.48 -59.35 -34.64
CA GLU A 238 18.48 -58.44 -35.23
C GLU A 238 17.24 -58.24 -34.33
N GLU A 239 16.75 -59.30 -33.69
CA GLU A 239 15.66 -59.23 -32.71
C GLU A 239 16.04 -58.41 -31.47
N ASP A 240 17.23 -58.61 -30.92
CA ASP A 240 17.74 -57.88 -29.76
C ASP A 240 17.95 -56.40 -30.10
N SER A 241 18.52 -56.10 -31.27
CA SER A 241 18.66 -54.72 -31.78
C SER A 241 17.32 -54.00 -31.90
N ASN A 242 16.31 -54.65 -32.51
CA ASN A 242 14.97 -54.08 -32.64
C ASN A 242 14.32 -53.86 -31.28
N ARG A 243 14.53 -54.79 -30.34
CA ARG A 243 14.00 -54.69 -28.98
C ARG A 243 14.62 -53.53 -28.21
N ASP A 244 15.93 -53.32 -28.34
CA ASP A 244 16.62 -52.22 -27.66
C ASP A 244 16.26 -50.86 -28.26
N GLU A 245 16.15 -50.76 -29.59
CA GLU A 245 15.63 -49.55 -30.24
C GLU A 245 14.22 -49.20 -29.76
N ALA A 246 13.33 -50.18 -29.67
CA ALA A 246 11.97 -49.98 -29.15
C ALA A 246 11.96 -49.49 -27.69
N LYS A 247 12.82 -50.04 -26.82
CA LYS A 247 12.96 -49.56 -25.43
C LYS A 247 13.44 -48.12 -25.37
N PHE A 248 14.45 -47.74 -26.15
CA PHE A 248 14.98 -46.39 -26.17
C PHE A 248 13.94 -45.38 -26.68
N LEU A 249 13.16 -45.73 -27.71
CA LEU A 249 12.07 -44.88 -28.19
C LEU A 249 10.97 -44.69 -27.15
N GLN A 250 10.64 -45.75 -26.39
CA GLN A 250 9.67 -45.65 -25.31
C GLN A 250 10.17 -44.77 -24.16
N GLU A 251 11.44 -44.94 -23.75
CA GLU A 251 12.08 -44.12 -22.72
C GLU A 251 12.18 -42.65 -23.14
N PHE A 252 12.46 -42.40 -24.42
CA PHE A 252 12.47 -41.07 -25.02
C PHE A 252 11.10 -40.39 -24.91
N GLN A 253 10.03 -41.08 -25.34
CA GLN A 253 8.66 -40.54 -25.29
C GLN A 253 8.24 -40.23 -23.85
N LYS A 254 8.51 -41.15 -22.92
CA LYS A 254 8.20 -40.97 -21.50
C LYS A 254 8.92 -39.76 -20.91
N THR A 255 10.21 -39.61 -21.23
CA THR A 255 11.01 -38.45 -20.79
C THR A 255 10.42 -37.15 -21.35
N GLU A 256 10.04 -37.12 -22.62
CA GLU A 256 9.43 -35.95 -23.25
C GLU A 256 8.08 -35.58 -22.61
N GLU A 257 7.24 -36.57 -22.31
CA GLU A 257 5.96 -36.35 -21.62
C GLU A 257 6.14 -35.81 -20.21
N ASP A 258 7.06 -36.37 -19.43
CA ASP A 258 7.32 -35.94 -18.05
C ASP A 258 7.85 -34.50 -18.02
N LEU A 259 8.74 -34.14 -18.94
CA LEU A 259 9.28 -32.78 -19.08
C LEU A 259 8.20 -31.77 -19.51
N LYS A 260 7.34 -32.13 -20.46
CA LYS A 260 6.19 -31.28 -20.85
C LYS A 260 5.24 -31.04 -19.68
N ARG A 261 5.02 -32.05 -18.83
CA ARG A 261 4.20 -31.91 -17.62
C ARG A 261 4.85 -30.97 -16.61
N GLU A 262 6.16 -31.05 -16.43
CA GLU A 262 6.91 -30.17 -15.54
C GLU A 262 6.91 -28.72 -16.03
N GLU A 263 7.18 -28.50 -17.32
CA GLU A 263 7.08 -27.18 -17.96
C GLU A 263 5.67 -26.58 -17.82
N ALA A 264 4.62 -27.38 -18.07
CA ALA A 264 3.24 -26.93 -17.91
C ALA A 264 2.89 -26.54 -16.46
N LYS A 265 3.44 -27.25 -15.46
CA LYS A 265 3.27 -26.90 -14.04
C LYS A 265 3.95 -25.58 -13.71
N LEU A 266 5.20 -25.39 -14.12
CA LEU A 266 5.95 -24.16 -13.88
C LEU A 266 5.26 -22.95 -14.56
N LEU A 267 4.78 -23.11 -15.79
CA LEU A 267 4.00 -22.08 -16.47
C LEU A 267 2.68 -21.76 -15.76
N GLN A 268 2.02 -22.77 -15.17
CA GLN A 268 0.81 -22.56 -14.39
C GLN A 268 1.11 -21.82 -13.08
N GLU A 269 2.20 -22.17 -12.39
CA GLU A 269 2.65 -21.47 -11.19
C GLU A 269 3.01 -20.02 -11.49
N LEU A 270 3.72 -19.76 -12.60
CA LEU A 270 4.08 -18.40 -13.02
C LEU A 270 2.82 -17.53 -13.23
N LYS A 271 1.80 -18.06 -13.91
CA LYS A 271 0.52 -17.36 -14.07
C LYS A 271 -0.18 -17.09 -12.74
N LYS A 272 -0.14 -18.05 -11.81
CA LYS A 272 -0.74 -17.87 -10.47
C LYS A 272 -0.01 -16.77 -9.70
N THR A 273 1.32 -16.77 -9.71
CA THR A 273 2.14 -15.73 -9.06
C THR A 273 1.81 -14.35 -9.63
N GLU A 274 1.75 -14.21 -10.96
CA GLU A 274 1.38 -12.96 -11.62
C GLU A 274 -0.04 -12.48 -11.22
N GLU A 275 -1.02 -13.41 -11.18
CA GLU A 275 -2.39 -13.08 -10.79
C GLU A 275 -2.48 -12.67 -9.31
N THR A 276 -1.81 -13.41 -8.40
CA THR A 276 -1.77 -13.07 -6.97
C THR A 276 -1.11 -11.72 -6.73
N SER A 277 0.00 -11.42 -7.42
CA SER A 277 0.67 -10.13 -7.35
C SER A 277 -0.24 -8.99 -7.76
N LYS A 278 -0.95 -9.12 -8.88
CA LYS A 278 -1.90 -8.08 -9.34
C LYS A 278 -3.05 -7.87 -8.36
N GLN A 279 -3.52 -8.94 -7.72
CA GLN A 279 -4.58 -8.82 -6.70
C GLN A 279 -4.08 -8.13 -5.43
N GLU A 280 -2.87 -8.43 -4.97
CA GLU A 280 -2.27 -7.77 -3.80
C GLU A 280 -1.96 -6.29 -4.09
N GLU A 281 -1.40 -6.00 -5.26
CA GLU A 281 -1.15 -4.63 -5.73
C GLU A 281 -2.45 -3.80 -5.73
N ALA A 282 -3.53 -4.36 -6.29
CA ALA A 282 -4.84 -3.70 -6.32
C ALA A 282 -5.41 -3.45 -4.91
N LYS A 283 -5.23 -4.38 -3.97
CA LYS A 283 -5.68 -4.22 -2.58
C LYS A 283 -4.92 -3.09 -1.88
N LEU A 284 -3.59 -3.08 -1.99
CA LEU A 284 -2.75 -2.04 -1.38
C LEU A 284 -3.07 -0.65 -1.96
N LEU A 285 -3.29 -0.54 -3.28
CA LEU A 285 -3.73 0.71 -3.90
C LEU A 285 -5.10 1.17 -3.41
N GLN A 286 -6.03 0.24 -3.17
CA GLN A 286 -7.34 0.57 -2.63
C GLN A 286 -7.25 1.06 -1.17
N GLU A 287 -6.42 0.42 -0.34
CA GLU A 287 -6.19 0.83 1.05
C GLU A 287 -5.48 2.18 1.14
N LEU A 288 -4.51 2.43 0.26
CA LEU A 288 -3.85 3.73 0.15
C LEU A 288 -4.85 4.85 -0.17
N LYS A 289 -5.73 4.64 -1.16
CA LYS A 289 -6.80 5.61 -1.49
C LYS A 289 -7.75 5.85 -0.33
N LYS A 290 -8.18 4.81 0.37
CA LYS A 290 -9.05 4.95 1.56
C LYS A 290 -8.37 5.77 2.66
N THR A 291 -7.08 5.53 2.89
CA THR A 291 -6.28 6.25 3.88
C THR A 291 -6.14 7.74 3.53
N GLU A 292 -5.90 8.04 2.25
CA GLU A 292 -5.86 9.43 1.75
C GLU A 292 -7.23 10.11 1.90
N GLU A 293 -8.32 9.46 1.47
CA GLU A 293 -9.67 10.00 1.59
C GLU A 293 -10.05 10.27 3.06
N ASP A 294 -9.75 9.34 3.98
CA ASP A 294 -10.04 9.52 5.40
C ASP A 294 -9.18 10.63 6.03
N SER A 295 -7.92 10.80 5.58
CA SER A 295 -7.07 11.94 5.95
C SER A 295 -7.68 13.27 5.51
N GLU A 296 -8.10 13.36 4.25
CA GLU A 296 -8.71 14.56 3.69
C GLU A 296 -10.03 14.91 4.40
N ARG A 297 -10.85 13.91 4.73
CA ARG A 297 -12.07 14.10 5.53
C ARG A 297 -11.77 14.68 6.90
N LYS A 298 -10.83 14.09 7.65
CA LYS A 298 -10.42 14.59 8.97
C LYS A 298 -9.88 16.02 8.89
N LYS A 299 -9.01 16.30 7.93
CA LYS A 299 -8.48 17.67 7.70
C LYS A 299 -9.59 18.66 7.39
N SER A 300 -10.57 18.28 6.57
CA SER A 300 -11.73 19.11 6.23
C SER A 300 -12.60 19.41 7.44
N GLU A 301 -12.84 18.42 8.32
CA GLU A 301 -13.58 18.61 9.57
C GLU A 301 -12.86 19.57 10.53
N ILE A 302 -11.56 19.36 10.74
CA ILE A 302 -10.73 20.25 11.58
C ILE A 302 -10.75 21.68 11.03
N LEU A 303 -10.66 21.85 9.71
CA LEU A 303 -10.71 23.17 9.07
C LEU A 303 -12.09 23.84 9.21
N LYS A 304 -13.18 23.06 9.17
CA LYS A 304 -14.53 23.59 9.44
C LYS A 304 -14.65 24.09 10.88
N GLU A 305 -14.13 23.36 11.86
CA GLU A 305 -14.11 23.79 13.26
C GLU A 305 -13.28 25.05 13.48
N PHE A 306 -12.10 25.10 12.87
CA PHE A 306 -11.24 26.29 12.90
C PHE A 306 -11.97 27.53 12.37
N ASN A 307 -12.63 27.41 11.21
CA ASN A 307 -13.37 28.52 10.60
C ASN A 307 -14.60 28.94 11.42
N LYS A 308 -15.30 27.99 12.05
CA LYS A 308 -16.42 28.30 12.97
C LYS A 308 -15.94 29.13 14.15
N LEU A 309 -14.85 28.73 14.81
CA LEU A 309 -14.27 29.48 15.93
C LEU A 309 -13.83 30.87 15.52
N ARG A 310 -13.14 30.99 14.38
CA ARG A 310 -12.73 32.28 13.84
C ARG A 310 -13.91 33.21 13.56
N LYS A 311 -15.02 32.67 13.03
CA LYS A 311 -16.25 33.44 12.80
C LYS A 311 -16.85 33.94 14.11
N VAL A 312 -16.98 33.06 15.11
CA VAL A 312 -17.50 33.43 16.45
C VAL A 312 -16.62 34.50 17.11
N GLN A 313 -15.30 34.41 16.99
CA GLN A 313 -14.38 35.42 17.52
C GLN A 313 -14.59 36.79 16.83
N ASN A 314 -14.71 36.80 15.51
CA ASN A 314 -14.96 38.03 14.75
C ASN A 314 -16.30 38.67 15.11
N GLU A 315 -17.37 37.86 15.25
CA GLU A 315 -18.69 38.33 15.67
C GLU A 315 -18.67 38.94 17.08
N LYS A 316 -17.98 38.29 18.03
CA LYS A 316 -17.81 38.84 19.39
C LYS A 316 -17.05 40.16 19.39
N ARG A 317 -15.93 40.27 18.65
CA ARG A 317 -15.21 41.54 18.49
C ARG A 317 -16.13 42.62 17.90
N GLN A 318 -16.91 42.31 16.87
CA GLN A 318 -17.82 43.29 16.24
C GLN A 318 -18.95 43.76 17.17
N ILE A 319 -19.56 42.86 17.95
CA ILE A 319 -20.57 43.23 18.94
C ILE A 319 -19.97 44.21 19.95
N TYR A 320 -18.75 43.95 20.39
CA TYR A 320 -18.09 44.75 21.41
C TYR A 320 -17.66 46.14 20.91
N PHE A 321 -17.12 46.25 19.70
CA PHE A 321 -16.80 47.55 19.09
C PHE A 321 -18.03 48.38 18.73
N ARG A 322 -19.22 47.77 18.66
CA ARG A 322 -20.50 48.46 18.43
C ARG A 322 -21.28 48.79 19.71
N SER A 323 -20.83 48.30 20.88
CA SER A 323 -21.52 48.43 22.18
C SER A 323 -21.04 49.61 23.00
#